data_AF-A0A5B0TR21-F1
#
_entry.id   AF-A0A5B0TR21-F1
#
_cell.length_a   1.000
_cell.length_b   1.000
_cell.length_c   1.000
_cell.angle_alpha   90.00
_cell.angle_beta   90.00
_cell.angle_gamma   90.00
#
_symmetry.space_group_name_H-M   'P 1'
#
loop_
_entity.id
_entity.type
_entity.pdbx_description
1 polymer ?
#
loop_
_entity_poly.entity_id
_entity_poly.type
_entity_poly.pdbx_seq_one_letter_code
_entity_poly.pdbx_strand_id
1 'polypeptide(L)' 'MDIIRIILSVLLPPLGVFLQVGLGMHFWLNILLTLLGYFPGLIHAIYIIAKK' A
#
# COMPACT_ATOMS: atom_id res chain seq x y z
N MET A 1 -12.83 8.33 -6.44
CA MET A 1 -12.72 7.11 -5.60
C MET A 1 -11.34 7.03 -4.92
N ASP A 2 -10.68 8.17 -4.72
CA ASP A 2 -9.21 8.20 -4.56
C ASP A 2 -8.81 8.74 -3.18
N ILE A 3 -9.59 9.66 -2.62
CA ILE A 3 -9.33 10.26 -1.30
C ILE A 3 -9.35 9.21 -0.19
N ILE A 4 -10.33 8.30 -0.18
CA ILE A 4 -10.42 7.24 0.84
C ILE A 4 -9.21 6.29 0.74
N ARG A 5 -8.75 5.96 -0.46
CA ARG A 5 -7.57 5.09 -0.65
C ARG A 5 -6.28 5.79 -0.29
N ILE A 6 -6.16 7.09 -0.55
CA ILE A 6 -5.01 7.90 -0.15
C ILE A 6 -4.96 8.00 1.39
N ILE A 7 -6.08 8.30 2.05
CA ILE A 7 -6.15 8.35 3.52
C ILE A 7 -5.82 6.99 4.13
N LEU A 8 -6.41 5.91 3.60
CA LEU A 8 -6.16 4.55 4.07
C LEU A 8 -4.73 4.10 3.80
N SER A 9 -4.12 4.47 2.67
CA SER A 9 -2.74 4.11 2.35
C SER A 9 -1.71 4.85 3.20
N VAL A 10 -2.06 6.04 3.72
CA VAL A 10 -1.24 6.75 4.70
C VAL A 10 -1.43 6.14 6.08
N LEU A 11 -2.65 5.82 6.51
CA LEU A 11 -2.87 5.23 7.83
C LEU A 11 -2.37 3.78 7.93
N LEU A 12 -2.68 2.97 6.90
CA LEU A 12 -2.29 1.58 6.73
C LEU A 12 -1.91 1.34 5.24
N PRO A 13 -0.62 1.47 4.88
CA PRO A 13 -0.12 1.17 3.54
C PRO A 13 -0.65 -0.15 2.94
N PRO A 14 -0.69 -1.28 3.68
CA PRO A 14 -1.15 -2.55 3.11
C PRO A 14 -2.65 -2.57 2.78
N LEU A 15 -3.49 -1.75 3.43
CA LEU A 15 -4.91 -1.63 3.07
C LEU A 15 -5.09 -0.94 1.72
N GLY A 16 -4.31 0.12 1.45
CA GLY A 16 -4.30 0.80 0.15
C GLY A 16 -3.91 -0.14 -0.98
N VAL A 17 -2.84 -0.93 -0.77
CA VAL A 17 -2.38 -1.94 -1.74
C VAL A 17 -3.40 -3.06 -1.91
N PHE A 18 -3.95 -3.59 -0.82
CA PHE A 18 -4.97 -4.64 -0.86
C PHE A 18 -6.19 -4.23 -1.69
N LEU A 19 -6.68 -3.00 -1.52
CA LEU A 19 -7.79 -2.49 -2.32
C LEU A 19 -7.43 -2.27 -3.79
N GLN A 20 -6.14 -2.13 -4.13
CA GLN A 20 -5.65 -1.89 -5.50
C GLN A 20 -5.43 -3.18 -6.30
N VAL A 21 -4.78 -4.16 -5.66
CA VAL A 21 -4.27 -5.40 -6.29
C VAL A 21 -4.80 -6.68 -5.64
N GLY A 22 -5.56 -6.60 -4.54
CA GLY A 22 -6.06 -7.76 -3.79
C GLY A 22 -5.00 -8.45 -2.93
N LEU A 23 -5.25 -9.71 -2.57
CA LEU A 23 -4.32 -10.59 -1.84
C LEU A 23 -3.25 -11.17 -2.78
N GLY A 24 -2.46 -10.30 -3.42
CA GLY A 24 -1.38 -10.68 -4.32
C GLY A 24 0.02 -10.61 -3.67
N MET A 25 1.04 -10.99 -4.44
CA MET A 25 2.44 -10.91 -4.01
C MET A 25 2.86 -9.48 -3.61
N HIS A 26 2.30 -8.45 -4.27
CA HIS A 26 2.52 -7.04 -3.93
C HIS A 26 1.95 -6.64 -2.55
N PHE A 27 0.84 -7.25 -2.11
CA PHE A 27 0.27 -7.00 -0.78
C PHE A 27 1.18 -7.54 0.32
N TRP A 28 1.66 -8.78 0.17
CA TRP A 28 2.61 -9.39 1.10
C TRP A 28 3.94 -8.66 1.15
N LEU A 29 4.44 -8.19 -0.01
CA LEU A 29 5.64 -7.38 -0.08
C LEU A 29 5.47 -6.05 0.65
N ASN A 30 4.30 -5.40 0.52
CA ASN A 30 4.00 -4.17 1.23
C ASN A 30 3.92 -4.37 2.75
N ILE A 31 3.33 -5.47 3.22
CA ILE A 31 3.32 -5.85 4.63
C ILE A 31 4.76 -6.02 5.16
N LEU A 32 5.60 -6.76 4.43
CA LEU A 32 6.98 -6.99 4.83
C LEU A 32 7.78 -5.68 4.88
N LEU A 33 7.61 -4.82 3.87
CA LEU A 33 8.25 -3.50 3.84
C LEU A 33 7.78 -2.63 5.01
N THR A 34 6.47 -2.62 5.31
CA THR A 34 5.90 -1.84 6.43
C THR A 34 6.40 -2.34 7.78
N LEU A 35 6.64 -3.66 7.93
CA LEU A 35 7.23 -4.26 9.13
C LEU A 35 8.74 -3.97 9.27
N LEU A 36 9.49 -3.92 8.16
CA LEU A 36 10.90 -3.53 8.14
C LEU A 36 11.11 -2.02 8.29
N GLY A 37 10.09 -1.23 7.98
CA GLY A 37 10.05 0.21 8.15
C GLY A 37 8.81 0.80 7.50
N TYR A 38 8.09 1.66 8.22
CA TYR A 38 6.86 2.25 7.68
C TYR A 38 7.08 3.04 6.37
N PHE A 39 8.23 3.74 6.25
CA PHE A 39 8.59 4.54 5.06
C PHE A 39 8.67 3.74 3.75
N PRO A 40 9.44 2.64 3.64
CA PRO A 40 9.48 1.85 2.41
C PRO A 40 8.12 1.20 2.07
N GLY A 41 7.32 0.82 3.07
CA GLY A 41 5.94 0.37 2.87
C GLY A 41 5.04 1.46 2.26
N LEU A 42 5.15 2.69 2.75
CA LEU A 42 4.39 3.83 2.24
C LEU A 42 4.76 4.16 0.78
N ILE A 43 6.05 4.21 0.45
CA ILE A 43 6.53 4.48 -0.93
C ILE A 43 6.02 3.40 -1.89
N HIS A 44 6.13 2.12 -1.50
CA HIS A 44 5.65 1.01 -2.32
C HIS A 44 4.13 1.08 -2.54
N ALA A 45 3.37 1.45 -1.50
CA ALA A 45 1.92 1.58 -1.60
C ALA A 45 1.52 2.71 -2.55
N ILE A 46 2.15 3.89 -2.43
CA ILE A 46 1.94 5.03 -3.33
C ILE A 46 2.31 4.66 -4.77
N TYR A 47 3.43 3.97 -4.98
CA TYR A 47 3.84 3.51 -6.31
C TYR A 47 2.81 2.57 -6.95
N ILE A 48 2.28 1.59 -6.20
CA ILE A 48 1.25 0.67 -6.69
C ILE A 48 -0.06 1.40 -6.99
N ILE A 49 -0.43 2.40 -6.18
CA ILE A 49 -1.64 3.20 -6.40
C ILE A 49 -1.48 4.09 -7.63
N ALA A 50 -0.33 4.75 -7.80
CA ALA A 50 -0.04 5.66 -8.91
C ALA A 50 0.24 4.95 -10.25
N LYS A 51 0.68 3.68 -10.22
CA LYS A 51 0.95 2.89 -11.43
C LYS A 51 -0.32 2.35 -12.10
N LYS A 52 -1.47 2.41 -11.44
CA LYS A 52 -2.76 2.00 -12.00
C LYS A 52 -3.56 3.23 -12.40
#